data_AF-A0AA38G1B4-F1
#
_entry.id   AF-A0AA38G1B4-F1
#
_cell.length_a   1.000
_cell.length_b   1.000
_cell.length_c   1.000
_cell.angle_alpha   90.00
_cell.angle_beta   90.00
_cell.angle_gamma   90.00
#
_symmetry.space_group_name_H-M   'P 1'
#
loop_
_entity.id
_entity.type
_entity.pdbx_description
1 polymer ?
#
loop_
_entity_poly.entity_id
_entity_poly.type
_entity_poly.pdbx_seq_one_letter_code
_entity_poly.pdbx_strand_id
1 'polypeptide(L)' 'NKLQGNIALPHPNVEFLDLSDNLFHGFIPAEIGKYGHHLNFLSLAKNNLSG' A
#
# COMPACT_ATOMS: atom_id res chain seq x y z
N ASN A 1 -10.12 8.74 -0.53
CA ASN A 1 -9.26 9.86 -0.98
C ASN A 1 -9.15 9.85 -2.51
N LYS A 2 -8.58 10.87 -3.15
CA LYS A 2 -8.35 10.90 -4.63
C LYS A 2 -6.87 10.73 -4.99
N LEU A 3 -6.09 10.03 -4.16
CA LEU A 3 -4.68 9.78 -4.44
C LEU A 3 -4.59 8.79 -5.62
N GLN A 4 -3.63 9.03 -6.50
CA GLN A 4 -3.46 8.29 -7.75
C GLN A 4 -1.98 8.03 -8.03
N GLY A 5 -1.70 7.11 -8.96
CA GLY A 5 -0.35 6.65 -9.27
C GLY A 5 -0.07 5.25 -8.71
N ASN A 6 1.20 4.87 -8.70
CA ASN A 6 1.63 3.60 -8.12
C ASN A 6 1.77 3.71 -6.60
N ILE A 7 1.63 2.58 -5.89
CA ILE A 7 1.91 2.51 -4.46
C ILE A 7 3.40 2.78 -4.24
N ALA A 8 3.71 3.81 -3.46
CA ALA A 8 5.06 4.06 -2.97
C ALA A 8 5.35 3.20 -1.73
N LEU A 9 6.63 2.89 -1.51
CA LEU A 9 7.04 2.14 -0.32
C LEU A 9 6.80 2.95 0.96
N PRO A 10 6.14 2.37 1.97
CA PRO A 10 5.92 3.06 3.23
C PRO A 10 7.23 3.22 4.01
N HIS A 11 7.22 4.15 4.97
CA HIS A 11 8.34 4.30 5.90
C HIS A 11 8.53 3.01 6.71
N PRO A 12 9.77 2.58 7.01
CA PRO A 12 10.04 1.27 7.61
C PRO A 12 9.38 0.99 8.97
N ASN A 13 8.95 2.03 9.68
CA ASN A 13 8.39 1.92 11.02
C ASN A 13 6.86 2.15 11.05
N VAL A 14 6.17 1.93 9.94
CA VAL A 14 4.70 2.04 9.90
C VAL A 14 4.07 0.76 10.42
N GLU A 15 3.24 0.87 11.46
CA GLU A 15 2.48 -0.25 12.00
C GLU A 15 1.10 -0.41 11.37
N PHE A 16 0.46 0.70 10.99
CA PHE A 16 -0.88 0.72 10.41
C PHE A 16 -0.88 1.57 9.15
N LEU A 17 -1.18 0.95 8.01
CA LEU A 17 -1.27 1.63 6.72
C LEU A 17 -2.61 1.34 6.06
N ASP A 18 -3.49 2.34 6.08
CA ASP A 18 -4.74 2.30 5.32
C ASP A 18 -4.61 3.18 4.07
N LEU A 19 -4.51 2.53 2.91
CA LEU A 19 -4.53 3.17 1.59
C LEU A 19 -5.84 2.86 0.85
N SER A 20 -6.86 2.38 1.55
CA SER A 20 -8.12 2.02 0.93
C SER A 20 -8.86 3.23 0.37
N ASP A 21 -9.74 2.94 -0.59
CA ASP A 21 -10.62 3.94 -1.22
C ASP A 21 -9.81 5.07 -1.89
N ASN A 22 -8.88 4.67 -2.76
CA ASN A 22 -8.04 5.56 -3.57
C ASN A 22 -8.07 5.11 -5.03
N LEU A 23 -7.31 5.82 -5.87
CA LEU A 23 -7.18 5.57 -7.30
C LEU A 23 -5.79 5.00 -7.63
N PHE A 24 -5.14 4.30 -6.69
CA PHE A 24 -3.85 3.68 -6.95
C PHE A 24 -3.99 2.58 -8.00
N HIS A 25 -2.99 2.44 -8.86
CA HIS A 25 -2.99 1.49 -9.96
C HIS A 25 -1.63 0.81 -10.14
N GLY A 26 -1.56 -0.19 -11.03
CA GLY A 26 -0.36 -0.98 -11.25
C GLY A 26 -0.17 -2.04 -10.16
N PHE A 27 1.08 -2.48 -9.98
CA PHE A 27 1.41 -3.61 -9.11
C PHE A 27 1.76 -3.17 -7.69
N ILE A 28 1.55 -4.08 -6.74
CA ILE A 28 2.06 -3.93 -5.38
C ILE A 28 3.59 -4.13 -5.44
N PRO A 29 4.41 -3.17 -4.94
CA PRO A 29 5.86 -3.33 -4.91
C PRO A 29 6.27 -4.57 -4.13
N ALA A 30 7.14 -5.41 -4.69
CA ALA A 30 7.59 -6.65 -4.04
C ALA A 30 8.30 -6.38 -2.70
N GLU A 31 8.93 -5.21 -2.58
CA GLU A 31 9.60 -4.75 -1.38
C GLU A 31 8.65 -4.45 -0.22
N ILE A 32 7.33 -4.37 -0.44
CA ILE A 32 6.36 -4.11 0.63
C ILE A 32 6.42 -5.18 1.74
N GLY A 33 6.77 -6.42 1.37
CA GLY A 33 6.95 -7.52 2.32
C GLY A 33 8.13 -7.31 3.28
N LYS A 34 9.12 -6.48 2.94
CA LYS A 34 10.25 -6.15 3.83
C LYS A 34 9.81 -5.37 5.06
N TYR A 35 8.66 -4.71 5.00
CA TYR A 35 8.07 -3.97 6.12
C TYR A 35 7.18 -4.82 7.02
N GLY A 36 6.96 -6.10 6.69
CA GLY A 36 6.07 -7.00 7.45
C GLY A 36 6.51 -7.24 8.90
N HIS A 37 7.74 -6.90 9.27
CA HIS A 37 8.20 -6.98 10.67
C HIS A 37 7.61 -5.90 11.57
N HIS A 38 7.17 -4.76 11.01
CA HIS A 38 6.57 -3.66 11.76
C HIS A 38 5.13 -3.38 11.33
N LEU A 39 4.77 -3.71 10.10
CA LEU A 39 3.44 -3.48 9.56
C LEU A 39 2.43 -4.53 10.05
N ASN A 40 1.62 -4.15 11.03
CA ASN A 40 0.56 -4.97 11.60
C ASN A 40 -0.73 -4.95 10.77
N PHE A 41 -0.97 -3.85 10.04
CA PHE A 41 -2.17 -3.67 9.24
C PHE A 41 -1.86 -2.99 7.90
N LEU A 42 -2.36 -3.58 6.82
CA LEU A 42 -2.31 -3.02 5.49
C LEU A 42 -3.68 -3.18 4.81
N SER A 43 -4.30 -2.06 4.43
CA SER A 43 -5.50 -2.06 3.60
C SER A 43 -5.22 -1.39 2.26
N LEU A 44 -5.39 -2.16 1.18
CA LEU A 44 -5.31 -1.68 -0.21
C LEU A 44 -6.68 -1.76 -0.92
N ALA A 45 -7.75 -2.03 -0.16
CA ALA A 45 -9.09 -2.23 -0.71
C ALA A 45 -9.59 -1.03 -1.51
N LYS A 46 -10.44 -1.26 -2.51
CA LYS A 46 -11.01 -0.20 -3.36
C LYS A 46 -9.93 0.68 -4.01
N ASN A 47 -8.96 0.02 -4.65
CA ASN A 47 -7.98 0.62 -5.57
C ASN A 47 -8.04 -0.13 -6.92
N ASN A 48 -7.35 0.39 -7.93
CA ASN A 48 -7.30 -0.17 -9.28
C ASN A 48 -6.00 -0.96 -9.54
N LEU A 49 -5.61 -1.79 -8.57
CA LEU A 49 -4.35 -2.55 -8.59
C LEU A 49 -4.44 -3.80 -9.49
N SER A 50 -3.33 -4.17 -10.11
CA SER A 50 -3.16 -5.35 -10.96
C SER A 50 -2.23 -6.39 -10.31
N GLY A 51 -2.42 -7.67 -10.68
CA GLY A 51 -1.64 -8.81 -10.20
C GLY A 51 -0.75 -9.41 -11.27
#